data_AF-A0A9E0N8M8-F1
#
_entry.id   AF-A0A9E0N8M8-F1
#
_cell.length_a   1.000
_cell.length_b   1.000
_cell.length_c   1.000
_cell.angle_alpha   90.00
_cell.angle_beta   90.00
_cell.angle_gamma   90.00
#
_symmetry.space_group_name_H-M   'P 1'
#
loop_
_entity.id
_entity.type
_entity.pdbx_description
1 polymer ?
#
loop_
_entity_poly.entity_id
_entity_poly.type
_entity_poly.pdbx_seq_one_letter_code
_entity_poly.pdbx_strand_id
1 'polypeptide(L)'
;MKHVLLAGVLTSLLGCGDEPVPAARPLSGLTAAEVDTLCEELVADFPARITQCTGFDLVIGVPEPACQNYPAPATCTATVGDLRACMSAWFALSQAELCALDDAPAECLVVTSTACQTR
;
A
#
# COMPACT_ATOMS: atom_id res chain seq x y z
N MET A 1 -8.41 -16.53 12.95
CA MET A 1 -9.07 -15.81 11.84
C MET A 1 -7.98 -15.03 11.13
N LYS A 2 -7.56 -15.46 9.92
CA LYS A 2 -6.52 -14.77 9.13
C LYS A 2 -7.20 -13.66 8.34
N HIS A 3 -6.82 -12.40 8.57
CA HIS A 3 -7.34 -11.23 7.87
C HIS A 3 -6.13 -10.47 7.31
N VAL A 4 -5.90 -10.57 6.01
CA VAL A 4 -5.01 -9.64 5.29
C VAL A 4 -5.92 -8.83 4.38
N LEU A 5 -6.27 -7.64 4.86
CA LEU A 5 -7.13 -6.68 4.19
C LEU A 5 -6.26 -5.49 3.77
N LEU A 6 -5.91 -5.46 2.49
CA LEU A 6 -5.43 -4.27 1.78
C LEU A 6 -6.24 -4.18 0.48
N ALA A 7 -7.55 -3.99 0.65
CA ALA A 7 -8.47 -3.79 -0.46
C ALA A 7 -9.43 -2.67 -0.08
N GLY A 8 -9.19 -1.48 -0.61
CA GLY A 8 -10.26 -0.53 -0.84
C GLY A 8 -9.98 0.16 -2.17
N VAL A 9 -11.05 0.28 -2.93
CA VAL A 9 -11.12 0.16 -4.39
C VAL A 9 -11.62 1.48 -4.96
N LEU A 10 -10.94 2.01 -5.97
CA LEU A 10 -11.13 3.31 -6.58
C LEU A 10 -10.87 3.25 -8.11
N THR A 11 -11.92 3.47 -8.89
CA THR A 11 -11.86 3.53 -10.36
C THR A 11 -12.04 4.94 -10.89
N SER A 12 -11.18 5.30 -11.85
CA SER A 12 -11.42 6.12 -13.06
C SER A 12 -11.15 7.63 -13.04
N LEU A 13 -9.97 8.06 -13.51
CA LEU A 13 -9.85 9.13 -14.54
C LEU A 13 -8.38 9.45 -14.87
N LEU A 14 -8.10 9.45 -16.17
CA LEU A 14 -6.88 9.91 -16.82
C LEU A 14 -6.55 11.36 -16.45
N GLY A 15 -5.37 11.59 -15.86
CA GLY A 15 -4.79 12.92 -15.67
C GLY A 15 -3.37 12.82 -15.10
N CYS A 16 -2.37 13.14 -15.94
CA CYS A 16 -0.94 13.06 -15.67
C CYS A 16 -0.49 13.55 -14.28
N GLY A 17 0.19 12.70 -13.51
CA GLY A 17 1.07 13.11 -12.42
C GLY A 17 2.54 13.06 -12.86
N ASP A 18 3.08 14.16 -13.38
CA ASP A 18 4.43 14.23 -13.96
C ASP A 18 5.58 14.27 -12.93
N GLU A 19 5.31 14.31 -11.61
CA GLU A 19 6.37 14.24 -10.59
C GLU A 19 6.03 13.25 -9.46
N PRO A 20 6.92 12.30 -9.14
CA PRO A 20 6.71 11.34 -8.06
C PRO A 20 6.68 12.04 -6.70
N VAL A 21 5.82 11.57 -5.79
CA VAL A 21 5.72 12.16 -4.45
C VAL A 21 7.04 11.96 -3.70
N PRO A 22 7.65 13.00 -3.10
CA PRO A 22 8.94 12.87 -2.43
C PRO A 22 8.92 11.85 -1.29
N ALA A 23 9.97 11.03 -1.17
CA ALA A 23 10.03 9.97 -0.14
C ALA A 23 9.93 10.52 1.30
N ALA A 24 10.47 11.71 1.58
CA ALA A 24 10.42 12.33 2.91
C ALA A 24 9.04 12.92 3.26
N ARG A 25 8.09 12.91 2.32
CA ARG A 25 6.75 13.47 2.52
C ARG A 25 5.98 12.64 3.55
N PRO A 26 5.41 13.23 4.62
CA PRO A 26 4.60 12.49 5.58
C PRO A 26 3.24 12.12 4.98
N LEU A 27 2.78 10.89 5.23
CA LEU A 27 1.50 10.38 4.72
C LEU A 27 0.29 11.19 5.22
N SER A 28 0.34 11.68 6.46
CA SER A 28 -0.73 12.52 7.04
C SER A 28 -0.92 13.88 6.40
N GLY A 29 0.11 14.36 5.70
CA GLY A 29 0.07 15.66 5.09
C GLY A 29 -0.32 15.64 3.62
N LEU A 30 -0.48 14.47 2.99
CA LEU A 30 -0.71 14.37 1.54
C LEU A 30 -2.02 15.07 1.15
N THR A 31 -1.94 15.85 0.08
CA THR A 31 -3.12 16.37 -0.61
C THR A 31 -3.80 15.26 -1.40
N ALA A 32 -5.06 15.45 -1.79
CA ALA A 32 -5.78 14.49 -2.62
C ALA A 32 -5.01 14.16 -3.92
N ALA A 33 -4.44 15.16 -4.58
CA ALA A 33 -3.66 14.96 -5.80
C ALA A 33 -2.38 14.14 -5.54
N GLU A 34 -1.67 14.39 -4.43
CA GLU A 34 -0.50 13.60 -4.06
C GLU A 34 -0.88 12.14 -3.70
N VAL A 35 -2.05 11.92 -3.09
CA VAL A 35 -2.56 10.56 -2.84
C VAL A 35 -2.83 9.83 -4.15
N ASP A 36 -3.47 10.49 -5.11
CA ASP A 36 -3.78 9.90 -6.41
C ASP A 36 -2.48 9.56 -7.17
N THR A 37 -1.54 10.50 -7.28
CA THR A 37 -0.23 10.27 -7.91
C THR A 37 0.57 9.15 -7.24
N LEU A 38 0.63 9.13 -5.89
CA LEU A 38 1.32 8.07 -5.17
C LEU A 38 0.67 6.71 -5.41
N CYS A 39 -0.66 6.66 -5.49
CA CYS A 39 -1.35 5.41 -5.76
C CYS A 39 -1.05 4.89 -7.17
N GLU A 40 -1.09 5.75 -8.20
CA GLU A 40 -0.76 5.37 -9.58
C GLU A 40 0.66 4.79 -9.66
N GLU A 41 1.62 5.41 -8.97
CA GLU A 41 2.98 4.91 -8.85
C GLU A 41 3.03 3.52 -8.20
N LEU A 42 2.34 3.34 -7.06
CA LEU A 42 2.32 2.06 -6.35
C LEU A 42 1.62 0.96 -7.15
N VAL A 43 0.59 1.28 -7.95
CA VAL A 43 -0.05 0.30 -8.86
C VAL A 43 0.93 -0.13 -9.96
N ALA A 44 1.68 0.81 -10.53
CA ALA A 44 2.65 0.53 -11.57
C ALA A 44 3.83 -0.33 -11.05
N ASP A 45 4.37 0.01 -9.89
CA ASP A 45 5.55 -0.64 -9.32
C ASP A 45 5.20 -1.93 -8.55
N PHE A 46 4.00 -1.99 -7.95
CA PHE A 46 3.55 -3.07 -7.08
C PHE A 46 2.13 -3.55 -7.43
N PRO A 47 1.91 -4.07 -8.66
CA PRO A 47 0.60 -4.50 -9.12
C PRO A 47 0.06 -5.63 -8.25
N ALA A 48 -1.24 -5.59 -7.94
CA ALA A 48 -1.87 -6.63 -7.13
C ALA A 48 -1.61 -8.03 -7.69
N ARG A 49 -1.12 -8.93 -6.84
CA ARG A 49 -0.95 -10.36 -7.11
C ARG A 49 -1.65 -11.20 -6.06
N ILE A 50 -2.24 -12.30 -6.50
CA ILE A 50 -2.86 -13.30 -5.63
C ILE A 50 -1.85 -14.42 -5.38
N THR A 51 -1.55 -14.65 -4.11
CA THR A 51 -0.70 -15.73 -3.63
C THR A 51 -1.58 -16.79 -2.98
N GLN A 52 -1.67 -17.95 -3.61
CA GLN A 52 -2.47 -19.06 -3.11
C GLN A 52 -1.71 -19.80 -2.02
N CYS A 53 -2.29 -19.85 -0.83
CA CYS A 53 -1.76 -20.59 0.31
C CYS A 53 -2.70 -21.74 0.67
N THR A 54 -2.22 -22.70 1.45
CA THR A 54 -3.07 -23.80 1.89
C THR A 54 -4.18 -23.28 2.81
N GLY A 55 -5.41 -23.25 2.29
CA GLY A 55 -6.61 -22.86 3.03
C GLY A 55 -6.95 -21.37 3.01
N PHE A 56 -6.19 -20.53 2.29
CA PHE A 56 -6.49 -19.10 2.12
C PHE A 56 -5.73 -18.51 0.93
N ASP A 57 -6.27 -17.44 0.33
CA ASP A 57 -5.56 -16.63 -0.65
C ASP A 57 -5.08 -15.33 0.01
N LEU A 58 -3.85 -14.92 -0.34
CA LEU A 58 -3.27 -13.65 0.05
C LEU A 58 -3.23 -12.70 -1.15
N VAL A 59 -3.75 -11.50 -0.99
CA VAL A 59 -3.60 -10.43 -1.99
C VAL A 59 -2.52 -9.48 -1.50
N ILE A 60 -1.55 -9.20 -2.36
CA ILE A 60 -0.41 -8.31 -2.09
C ILE A 60 -0.32 -7.32 -3.24
N GLY A 61 -0.05 -6.05 -2.94
CA GLY A 61 0.01 -4.99 -3.94
C GLY A 61 -1.22 -4.11 -3.94
N VAL A 62 -1.27 -3.17 -4.88
CA VAL A 62 -2.38 -2.24 -5.04
C VAL A 62 -3.23 -2.68 -6.24
N PRO A 63 -4.54 -2.95 -6.07
CA PRO A 63 -5.39 -3.33 -7.19
C PRO A 63 -5.63 -2.14 -8.13
N GLU A 64 -5.66 -2.40 -9.43
CA GLU A 64 -5.76 -1.38 -10.50
C GLU A 64 -6.96 -0.41 -10.37
N PRO A 65 -8.12 -0.83 -9.84
CA PRO A 65 -9.12 0.13 -9.40
C PRO A 65 -8.87 0.48 -7.93
N ALA A 66 -7.80 1.18 -7.52
CA ALA A 66 -7.59 1.57 -6.11
C ALA A 66 -6.99 2.97 -5.87
N CYS A 67 -7.11 3.92 -6.82
CA CYS A 67 -6.53 5.30 -6.75
C CYS A 67 -7.44 6.58 -6.76
N GLN A 68 -8.60 6.65 -6.09
CA GLN A 68 -9.51 7.81 -5.91
C GLN A 68 -10.21 7.87 -4.55
N ASN A 69 -10.27 9.01 -3.88
CA ASN A 69 -11.03 9.19 -2.62
C ASN A 69 -10.42 8.47 -1.38
N TYR A 70 -9.14 8.12 -1.39
CA TYR A 70 -8.50 7.78 -0.12
C TYR A 70 -8.13 9.05 0.64
N PRO A 71 -8.69 9.26 1.85
CA PRO A 71 -8.21 10.35 2.67
C PRO A 71 -6.78 10.03 3.11
N ALA A 72 -5.91 11.04 3.13
CA ALA A 72 -4.64 10.94 3.82
C ALA A 72 -4.89 10.59 5.30
N PRO A 73 -4.15 9.64 5.89
CA PRO A 73 -4.36 9.25 7.29
C PRO A 73 -3.93 10.39 8.23
N ALA A 74 -4.88 11.03 8.92
CA ALA A 74 -4.67 12.29 9.63
C ALA A 74 -3.56 12.27 10.71
N THR A 75 -3.23 11.12 11.28
CA THR A 75 -2.26 10.99 12.40
C THR A 75 -1.02 10.17 12.04
N CYS A 76 -0.88 9.74 10.79
CA CYS A 76 0.23 8.90 10.39
C CYS A 76 1.53 9.68 10.36
N THR A 77 2.53 9.22 11.11
CA THR A 77 3.88 9.77 11.11
C THR A 77 4.80 9.13 10.09
N ALA A 78 4.37 8.03 9.46
CA ALA A 78 5.11 7.39 8.38
C ALA A 78 5.22 8.31 7.16
N THR A 79 6.26 8.09 6.39
CA THR A 79 6.54 8.81 5.14
C THR A 79 6.15 7.98 3.92
N VAL A 80 6.11 8.63 2.77
CA VAL A 80 5.97 7.95 1.47
C VAL A 80 7.10 6.93 1.25
N GLY A 81 8.32 7.24 1.69
CA GLY A 81 9.45 6.31 1.65
C GLY A 81 9.22 5.05 2.48
N ASP A 82 8.65 5.19 3.68
CA ASP A 82 8.31 4.04 4.54
C ASP A 82 7.25 3.14 3.88
N LEU A 83 6.25 3.75 3.22
CA LEU A 83 5.23 3.00 2.47
C LEU A 83 5.85 2.21 1.31
N ARG A 84 6.70 2.85 0.50
CA ARG A 84 7.41 2.18 -0.61
C ARG A 84 8.32 1.05 -0.11
N ALA A 85 9.02 1.27 1.00
CA ALA A 85 9.88 0.26 1.62
C ALA A 85 9.06 -0.95 2.10
N CYS A 86 7.91 -0.72 2.74
CA CYS A 86 6.99 -1.78 3.12
C CYS A 86 6.48 -2.58 1.91
N MET A 87 6.03 -1.90 0.85
CA MET A 87 5.55 -2.56 -0.37
C MET A 87 6.65 -3.38 -1.04
N SER A 88 7.86 -2.83 -1.11
CA SER A 88 9.03 -3.52 -1.64
C SER A 88 9.37 -4.78 -0.82
N ALA A 89 9.30 -4.70 0.51
CA ALA A 89 9.55 -5.84 1.39
C ALA A 89 8.54 -6.97 1.15
N TRP A 90 7.25 -6.65 1.01
CA TRP A 90 6.23 -7.65 0.65
C TRP A 90 6.44 -8.28 -0.73
N PHE A 91 6.87 -7.49 -1.71
CA PHE A 91 7.10 -7.98 -3.08
C PHE A 91 8.37 -8.82 -3.21
N ALA A 92 9.36 -8.57 -2.37
CA ALA A 92 10.60 -9.35 -2.31
C ALA A 92 10.37 -10.79 -1.80
N LEU A 93 9.29 -11.04 -1.05
CA LEU A 93 8.98 -12.36 -0.53
C LEU A 93 8.45 -13.30 -1.61
N SER A 94 8.90 -14.55 -1.53
CA SER A 94 8.36 -15.67 -2.32
C SER A 94 7.00 -16.13 -1.78
N GLN A 95 6.25 -16.87 -2.60
CA GLN A 95 4.98 -17.47 -2.17
C GLN A 95 5.12 -18.32 -0.90
N ALA A 96 6.19 -19.13 -0.81
CA ALA A 96 6.40 -19.98 0.36
C ALA A 96 6.61 -19.15 1.64
N GLU A 97 7.38 -18.08 1.56
CA GLU A 97 7.59 -17.15 2.68
C GLU A 97 6.31 -16.42 3.05
N LEU A 98 5.54 -15.95 2.06
CA LEU A 98 4.24 -15.29 2.27
C LEU A 98 3.23 -16.22 2.96
N CYS A 99 3.19 -17.48 2.56
CA CYS A 99 2.28 -18.46 3.15
C CYS A 99 2.70 -18.91 4.56
N ALA A 100 4.00 -18.79 4.89
CA ALA A 100 4.58 -19.10 6.18
C ALA A 100 4.71 -17.88 7.10
N LEU A 101 4.41 -16.68 6.62
CA LEU A 101 4.55 -15.44 7.39
C LEU A 101 3.51 -15.39 8.53
N ASP A 102 3.99 -15.15 9.74
CA ASP A 102 3.16 -14.94 10.92
C ASP A 102 2.89 -13.45 11.19
N ASP A 103 3.84 -12.57 10.83
CA ASP A 103 3.80 -11.12 11.02
C ASP A 103 4.18 -10.38 9.74
N ALA A 104 3.75 -9.12 9.60
CA ALA A 104 4.16 -8.26 8.48
C ALA A 104 5.69 -8.00 8.51
N PRO A 105 6.32 -7.71 7.35
CA PRO A 105 7.71 -7.27 7.29
C PRO A 105 7.98 -6.10 8.26
N ALA A 106 9.19 -6.03 8.81
CA ALA A 106 9.54 -5.02 9.81
C ALA A 106 9.38 -3.59 9.28
N GLU A 107 9.66 -3.40 8.00
CA GLU A 107 9.48 -2.17 7.22
C GLU A 107 8.02 -1.71 7.20
N CYS A 108 7.07 -2.62 7.40
CA CYS A 108 5.65 -2.33 7.42
C CYS A 108 5.09 -1.91 8.79
N LEU A 109 5.85 -2.06 9.88
CA LEU A 109 5.35 -1.83 11.24
C LEU A 109 4.84 -0.40 11.44
N VAL A 110 5.51 0.59 10.84
CA VAL A 110 5.14 2.01 11.00
C VAL A 110 3.88 2.33 10.20
N VAL A 111 3.77 1.82 8.96
CA VAL A 111 2.63 2.10 8.06
C VAL A 111 1.38 1.26 8.35
N THR A 112 1.53 0.09 9.00
CA THR A 112 0.40 -0.75 9.43
C THR A 112 -0.13 -0.39 10.82
N SER A 113 0.53 0.56 11.50
CA SER A 113 0.09 1.06 12.80
C SER A 113 -1.31 1.66 12.73
N THR A 114 -2.05 1.61 13.84
CA THR A 114 -3.41 2.18 13.93
C THR A 114 -3.46 3.67 13.61
N ALA A 115 -2.33 4.40 13.76
CA ALA A 115 -2.23 5.81 13.41
C ALA A 115 -2.24 6.08 11.90
N CYS A 116 -1.92 5.05 11.10
CA CYS A 116 -1.85 5.09 9.64
C CYS A 116 -3.05 4.41 8.95
N GLN A 117 -3.98 3.86 9.74
CA GLN A 117 -5.24 3.33 9.23
C GLN A 117 -6.22 4.49 8.98
N THR A 118 -6.72 4.60 7.76
CA THR A 118 -7.82 5.49 7.41
C THR A 118 -9.11 4.90 7.99
N ARG A 119 -9.88 5.71 8.74
CA ARG A 119 -11.18 5.29 9.30
C ARG A 119 -12.27 5.27 8.25
#